data_AF-A0A7Y2DBU1-F1
#
_entry.id   AF-A0A7Y2DBU1-F1
#
_cell.length_a   1.000
_cell.length_b   1.000
_cell.length_c   1.000
_cell.angle_alpha   90.00
_cell.angle_beta   90.00
_cell.angle_gamma   90.00
#
_symmetry.space_group_name_H-M   'P 1'
#
loop_
_entity.id
_entity.type
_entity.pdbx_description
1 polymer ?
#
loop_
_entity_poly.entity_id
_entity_poly.type
_entity_poly.pdbx_seq_one_letter_code
_entity_poly.pdbx_strand_id
1 'polypeptide(L)'
;MFPFWDVALQPILQAIGARRIVEIGALAGDNTEQLLSALPADAELHVIDPLPKFDPDDHRQRFGGRYVFHRDLSLNVLSTLPPMDAALIDGDHNWYTVYNEVKQLAEVTEVAGAPLPVLLLHDTLWPYGRRDLYYNPDTIPEAERQPWKRQGIRPTSKGLARNGGLNPTLANAVEEGGERNGVMTGLEDALAEYPHPVRKIDIPVYFGLTIVVDERTLAANAELAAVIDHLESREGRYEIMEMIESVRLRSTIAQHNSHYKTQDRISLAADRYLGLLRSSLLNRHYLENELRMTYLADRIAKGLAVDEQNLRDPARYQQDKFRALQAERRGDLPVPTGSLAGSGSAWFPFAGSAQQLGRLHDALELMLEEHVRGDLVDVGIGRGGNAMYMRGFLSAHEVDDRRVWAVDHFRAEAVEDAISPDLNQVREAFESFD
;
A
#
# COMPACT_ATOMS: atom_id res chain seq x y z
N MET A 1 7.49 8.38 18.05
CA MET A 1 7.63 9.66 18.82
C MET A 1 7.98 10.94 18.06
N PHE A 2 8.50 10.91 16.83
CA PHE A 2 9.09 12.06 16.10
C PHE A 2 8.34 13.41 16.21
N PRO A 3 7.00 13.51 16.06
CA PRO A 3 6.33 14.82 16.07
C PRO A 3 6.37 15.56 17.41
N PHE A 4 6.64 14.85 18.51
CA PHE A 4 6.75 15.44 19.85
C PHE A 4 8.14 15.97 20.16
N TRP A 5 9.08 15.90 19.21
CA TRP A 5 10.48 16.22 19.42
C TRP A 5 10.70 17.60 20.02
N ASP A 6 10.30 18.65 19.31
CA ASP A 6 10.52 20.04 19.70
C ASP A 6 9.69 20.45 20.93
N VAL A 7 8.48 19.90 21.04
CA VAL A 7 7.50 20.32 22.06
C VAL A 7 7.76 19.65 23.41
N ALA A 8 8.19 18.38 23.42
CA ALA A 8 8.30 17.60 24.65
C ALA A 8 9.66 16.91 24.83
N LEU A 9 10.11 16.09 23.86
CA LEU A 9 11.28 15.24 24.06
C LEU A 9 12.55 16.05 24.28
N GLN A 10 12.86 16.98 23.37
CA GLN A 10 14.09 17.77 23.45
C GLN A 10 14.14 18.66 24.70
N PRO A 11 13.10 19.44 25.05
CA PRO A 11 13.10 20.23 26.28
C PRO A 11 13.32 19.39 27.54
N ILE A 12 12.69 18.21 27.63
CA ILE A 12 12.84 17.30 28.77
C ILE A 12 14.27 16.77 28.85
N LEU A 13 14.81 16.25 27.74
CA LEU A 13 16.16 15.68 27.69
C LEU A 13 17.24 16.73 28.01
N GLN A 14 17.04 17.98 27.58
CA GLN A 14 17.92 19.10 27.91
C GLN A 14 17.83 19.45 29.39
N ALA A 15 16.62 19.56 29.94
CA ALA A 15 16.41 19.92 31.34
C ALA A 15 17.00 18.91 32.32
N ILE A 16 16.97 17.62 32.02
CA ILE A 16 17.66 16.60 32.84
C ILE A 16 19.16 16.50 32.58
N GLY A 17 19.68 17.23 31.58
CA GLY A 17 21.06 17.11 31.15
C GLY A 17 21.41 15.70 30.72
N ALA A 18 20.52 15.04 29.96
CA ALA A 18 20.56 13.61 29.69
C ALA A 18 21.93 13.18 29.11
N ARG A 19 22.56 12.20 29.75
CA ARG A 19 23.85 11.62 29.33
C ARG A 19 23.75 10.17 28.95
N ARG A 20 22.86 9.39 29.57
CA ARG A 20 22.61 8.01 29.17
C ARG A 20 21.15 7.78 28.89
N ILE A 21 20.85 7.43 27.64
CA ILE A 21 19.48 7.28 27.16
C ILE A 21 19.35 5.90 26.55
N VAL A 22 18.19 5.28 26.76
CA VAL A 22 17.77 4.08 26.03
C VAL A 22 16.59 4.41 25.12
N GLU A 23 16.69 4.04 23.85
CA GLU A 23 15.62 4.05 22.86
C GLU A 23 15.22 2.61 22.54
N ILE A 24 13.94 2.29 22.75
CA ILE A 24 13.35 1.00 22.43
C ILE A 24 12.44 1.18 21.22
N GLY A 25 12.74 0.46 20.12
CA GLY A 25 12.01 0.57 18.86
C GLY A 25 12.54 1.72 17.99
N ALA A 26 13.59 1.45 17.20
CA ALA A 26 14.22 2.45 16.35
C ALA A 26 13.57 2.55 14.96
N LEU A 27 12.95 1.46 14.49
CA LEU A 27 12.30 1.35 13.18
C LEU A 27 13.23 1.80 12.04
N ALA A 28 13.07 3.02 11.54
CA ALA A 28 13.85 3.59 10.43
C ALA A 28 15.10 4.36 10.87
N GLY A 29 15.26 4.62 12.18
CA GLY A 29 16.41 5.34 12.74
C GLY A 29 16.27 6.87 12.76
N ASP A 30 15.16 7.44 12.29
CA ASP A 30 14.98 8.90 12.24
C ASP A 30 15.04 9.55 13.64
N ASN A 31 14.44 8.90 14.65
CA ASN A 31 14.45 9.39 16.02
C ASN A 31 15.84 9.20 16.69
N THR A 32 16.51 8.08 16.40
CA THR A 32 17.90 7.82 16.77
C THR A 32 18.83 8.95 16.30
N GLU A 33 18.71 9.39 15.04
CA GLU A 33 19.56 10.47 14.51
C GLU A 33 19.30 11.82 15.18
N GLN A 34 18.03 12.12 15.53
CA GLN A 34 17.69 13.34 16.28
C GLN A 34 18.28 13.32 17.69
N LEU A 35 18.17 12.18 18.39
CA LEU A 35 18.78 11.98 19.70
C LEU A 35 20.29 12.24 19.63
N LEU A 36 21.01 11.56 18.73
CA LEU A 36 22.46 11.73 18.60
C LEU A 36 22.87 13.16 18.22
N SER A 37 22.02 13.88 17.49
CA SER A 37 22.27 15.27 17.11
C SER A 37 22.05 16.26 18.26
N ALA A 38 21.08 16.01 19.13
CA ALA A 38 20.74 16.93 20.23
C ALA A 38 21.49 16.64 21.54
N LEU A 39 21.91 15.40 21.74
CA LEU A 39 22.61 14.99 22.95
C LEU A 39 24.08 15.48 22.96
N PRO A 40 24.63 15.81 24.15
CA PRO A 40 26.05 16.15 24.31
C PRO A 40 27.00 15.13 23.69
N ALA A 41 28.21 15.57 23.32
CA ALA A 41 29.19 14.72 22.65
C ALA A 41 29.68 13.53 23.50
N ASP A 42 29.60 13.65 24.83
CA ASP A 42 29.94 12.63 25.83
C ASP A 42 28.73 11.80 26.29
N ALA A 43 27.53 12.05 25.73
CA ALA A 43 26.35 11.26 26.03
C ALA A 43 26.36 9.93 25.26
N GLU A 44 25.85 8.88 25.89
CA GLU A 44 25.70 7.53 25.40
C GLU A 44 24.22 7.21 25.09
N LEU A 45 23.95 6.75 23.88
CA LEU A 45 22.63 6.31 23.42
C LEU A 45 22.65 4.80 23.18
N HIS A 46 21.86 4.08 23.97
CA HIS A 46 21.55 2.67 23.76
C HIS A 46 20.31 2.56 22.90
N VAL A 47 20.39 1.85 21.77
CA VAL A 47 19.25 1.63 20.88
C VAL A 47 18.96 0.15 20.82
N ILE A 48 17.72 -0.24 21.12
CA ILE A 48 17.28 -1.64 21.14
C ILE A 48 16.23 -1.83 20.06
N ASP A 49 16.55 -2.65 19.06
CA ASP A 49 15.60 -3.02 18.01
C ASP A 49 15.98 -4.40 17.42
N PRO A 50 15.09 -5.40 17.47
CA PRO A 50 15.38 -6.72 16.92
C PRO A 50 15.40 -6.74 15.38
N LEU A 51 14.66 -5.84 14.72
CA LEU A 51 14.42 -5.83 13.28
C LEU A 51 14.43 -4.40 12.71
N PRO A 52 15.57 -3.69 12.79
CA PRO A 52 15.67 -2.33 12.27
C PRO A 52 15.50 -2.31 10.74
N LYS A 53 14.91 -1.23 10.22
CA LYS A 53 14.77 -0.94 8.79
C LYS A 53 15.91 -0.10 8.21
N PHE A 54 17.01 0.01 8.96
CA PHE A 54 18.25 0.67 8.56
C PHE A 54 19.44 -0.23 8.93
N ASP A 55 20.64 0.11 8.45
CA ASP A 55 21.87 -0.56 8.83
C ASP A 55 22.49 0.09 10.09
N PRO A 56 22.51 -0.59 11.25
CA PRO A 56 23.15 -0.05 12.45
C PRO A 56 24.65 0.19 12.29
N ASP A 57 25.33 -0.49 11.35
CA ASP A 57 26.75 -0.26 11.10
C ASP A 57 27.03 1.13 10.53
N ASP A 58 26.10 1.72 9.76
CA ASP A 58 26.22 3.09 9.27
C ASP A 58 26.21 4.10 10.43
N HIS A 59 25.35 3.88 11.42
CA HIS A 59 25.32 4.70 12.63
C HIS A 59 26.55 4.48 13.51
N ARG A 60 27.04 3.23 13.65
CA ARG A 60 28.30 2.95 14.35
C ARG A 60 29.49 3.67 13.73
N GLN A 61 29.55 3.78 12.40
CA GLN A 61 30.60 4.52 11.72
C GLN A 61 30.49 6.03 11.93
N ARG A 62 29.27 6.58 11.87
CA ARG A 62 29.01 8.03 12.02
C ARG A 62 29.15 8.52 13.46
N PHE A 63 28.75 7.71 14.43
CA PHE A 63 28.56 8.10 15.83
C PHE A 63 29.29 7.19 16.83
N GLY A 64 30.33 6.50 16.35
CA GLY A 64 31.11 5.56 17.15
C GLY A 64 31.61 6.15 18.47
N GLY A 65 31.52 5.36 19.54
CA GLY A 65 31.89 5.77 20.90
C GLY A 65 30.75 6.33 21.74
N ARG A 66 29.64 6.76 21.13
CA ARG A 66 28.42 7.21 21.83
C ARG A 66 27.13 6.47 21.44
N TYR A 67 27.16 5.69 20.37
CA TYR A 67 26.03 4.88 19.92
C TYR A 67 26.26 3.39 20.19
N VAL A 68 25.35 2.77 20.93
CA VAL A 68 25.39 1.35 21.29
C VAL A 68 24.12 0.67 20.82
N PHE A 69 24.21 -0.15 19.78
CA PHE A 69 23.06 -0.84 19.21
C PHE A 69 22.94 -2.29 19.71
N HIS A 70 21.75 -2.65 20.18
CA HIS A 70 21.37 -3.98 20.65
C HIS A 70 20.36 -4.58 19.69
N ARG A 71 20.78 -5.58 18.91
CA ARG A 71 19.90 -6.31 18.00
C ARG A 71 19.20 -7.46 18.72
N ASP A 72 18.26 -7.14 19.60
CA ASP A 72 17.53 -8.11 20.41
C ASP A 72 16.19 -7.51 20.89
N LEU A 73 15.39 -8.30 21.59
CA LEU A 73 14.21 -7.85 22.33
C LEU A 73 14.64 -7.02 23.55
N SER A 74 13.92 -5.94 23.84
CA SER A 74 14.11 -5.10 25.02
C SER A 74 14.15 -5.90 26.32
N LEU A 75 13.26 -6.87 26.47
CA LEU A 75 13.18 -7.73 27.65
C LEU A 75 14.43 -8.57 27.92
N ASN A 76 15.28 -8.80 26.92
CA ASN A 76 16.55 -9.51 27.06
C ASN A 76 17.71 -8.57 27.43
N VAL A 77 17.56 -7.26 27.18
CA VAL A 77 18.66 -6.29 27.22
C VAL A 77 18.55 -5.39 28.45
N LEU A 78 17.36 -4.88 28.78
CA LEU A 78 17.21 -3.78 29.75
C LEU A 78 17.84 -4.07 31.12
N SER A 79 17.64 -5.27 31.67
CA SER A 79 18.25 -5.68 32.95
C SER A 79 19.79 -5.73 32.95
N THR A 80 20.42 -5.74 31.78
CA THR A 80 21.89 -5.76 31.64
C THR A 80 22.50 -4.36 31.53
N LEU A 81 21.66 -3.34 31.31
CA LEU A 81 22.11 -1.97 31.13
C LEU A 81 22.29 -1.28 32.49
N PRO A 82 23.18 -0.27 32.59
CA PRO A 82 23.24 0.58 33.77
C PRO A 82 21.98 1.45 33.90
N PRO A 83 21.77 2.11 35.06
CA PRO A 83 20.72 3.12 35.19
C PRO A 83 20.82 4.19 34.09
N MET A 84 19.65 4.53 33.54
CA MET A 84 19.47 5.50 32.47
C MET A 84 18.93 6.81 33.04
N ASP A 85 19.16 7.92 32.35
CA ASP A 85 18.55 9.22 32.67
C ASP A 85 17.14 9.33 32.06
N ALA A 86 16.97 8.76 30.86
CA ALA A 86 15.70 8.70 30.14
C ALA A 86 15.54 7.40 29.36
N ALA A 87 14.29 6.95 29.21
CA ALA A 87 13.91 5.80 28.40
C ALA A 87 12.78 6.19 27.44
N LEU A 88 13.04 6.08 26.14
CA LEU A 88 12.04 6.23 25.08
C LEU A 88 11.51 4.85 24.73
N ILE A 89 10.24 4.60 25.01
CA ILE A 89 9.56 3.31 24.83
C ILE A 89 8.57 3.42 23.67
N ASP A 90 8.96 2.93 22.50
CA ASP A 90 8.16 2.90 21.25
C ASP A 90 8.34 1.55 20.51
N GLY A 91 8.42 0.47 21.30
CA GLY A 91 8.68 -0.90 20.82
C GLY A 91 7.42 -1.66 20.39
N ASP A 92 7.23 -2.87 20.95
CA ASP A 92 6.03 -3.67 20.69
C ASP A 92 4.85 -3.15 21.53
N HIS A 93 3.69 -2.97 20.89
CA HIS A 93 2.57 -2.24 21.49
C HIS A 93 1.60 -3.17 22.22
N ASN A 94 2.10 -3.90 23.21
CA ASN A 94 1.29 -4.78 24.06
C ASN A 94 1.63 -4.63 25.56
N TRP A 95 0.65 -5.02 26.38
CA TRP A 95 0.75 -4.98 27.84
C TRP A 95 1.97 -5.73 28.35
N TYR A 96 2.18 -6.98 27.91
CA TYR A 96 3.23 -7.84 28.46
C TYR A 96 4.62 -7.21 28.29
N THR A 97 4.89 -6.69 27.10
CA THR A 97 6.18 -6.07 26.78
C THR A 97 6.38 -4.82 27.62
N VAL A 98 5.45 -3.87 27.56
CA VAL A 98 5.57 -2.57 28.24
C VAL A 98 5.62 -2.71 29.76
N TYR A 99 4.78 -3.57 30.34
CA TYR A 99 4.79 -3.86 31.78
C TYR A 99 6.19 -4.34 32.22
N ASN A 100 6.77 -5.32 31.52
CA ASN A 100 8.07 -5.87 31.88
C ASN A 100 9.23 -4.91 31.57
N GLU A 101 9.14 -4.09 30.54
CA GLU A 101 10.14 -3.05 30.25
C GLU A 101 10.24 -2.03 31.38
N VAL A 102 9.09 -1.47 31.81
CA VAL A 102 9.04 -0.51 32.91
C VAL A 102 9.50 -1.15 34.22
N LYS A 103 9.10 -2.40 34.48
CA LYS A 103 9.54 -3.16 35.65
C LYS A 103 11.05 -3.38 35.68
N GLN A 104 11.66 -3.80 34.57
CA GLN A 104 13.12 -3.98 34.50
C GLN A 104 13.87 -2.66 34.71
N LEU A 105 13.38 -1.57 34.12
CA LEU A 105 13.97 -0.23 34.34
C LEU A 105 13.92 0.16 35.82
N ALA A 106 12.78 -0.06 36.48
CA ALA A 106 12.61 0.20 37.91
C ALA A 106 13.55 -0.66 38.77
N GLU A 107 13.65 -1.95 38.50
CA GLU A 107 14.53 -2.88 39.20
C GLU A 107 16.01 -2.49 39.08
N VAL A 108 16.46 -2.13 37.87
CA VAL A 108 17.83 -1.65 37.62
C VAL A 108 18.13 -0.39 38.44
N THR A 109 17.21 0.57 38.48
CA THR A 109 17.40 1.80 39.26
C THR A 109 17.36 1.57 40.77
N GLU A 110 16.51 0.67 41.25
CA GLU A 110 16.40 0.34 42.66
C GLU A 110 17.69 -0.32 43.17
N VAL A 111 18.25 -1.27 42.42
CA VAL A 111 19.53 -1.92 42.74
C VAL A 111 20.68 -0.91 42.78
N ALA A 112 20.63 0.12 41.94
CA ALA A 112 21.63 1.17 41.89
C ALA A 112 21.40 2.32 42.89
N GLY A 113 20.27 2.35 43.60
CA GLY A 113 19.88 3.48 44.45
C GLY A 113 19.64 4.79 43.69
N ALA A 114 19.22 4.68 42.43
CA ALA A 114 18.91 5.80 41.54
C ALA A 114 17.38 6.00 41.41
N PRO A 115 16.90 7.19 41.06
CA PRO A 115 15.49 7.37 40.68
C PRO A 115 15.18 6.69 39.34
N LEU A 116 13.90 6.41 39.09
CA LEU A 116 13.43 5.92 37.79
C LEU A 116 13.86 6.91 36.68
N PRO A 117 14.34 6.44 35.50
CA PRO A 117 14.56 7.31 34.35
C PRO A 117 13.27 8.05 33.99
N VAL A 118 13.40 9.22 33.37
CA VAL A 118 12.24 9.85 32.73
C VAL A 118 11.73 8.93 31.63
N LEU A 119 10.52 8.39 31.81
CA LEU A 119 9.91 7.52 30.82
C LEU A 119 9.13 8.36 29.83
N LEU A 120 9.36 8.12 28.55
CA LEU A 120 8.66 8.73 27.43
C LEU A 120 8.05 7.57 26.65
N LEU A 121 6.72 7.39 26.71
CA LEU A 121 6.02 6.26 26.09
C LEU A 121 5.09 6.76 25.00
N HIS A 122 5.12 6.12 23.83
CA HIS A 122 4.22 6.42 22.72
C HIS A 122 3.11 5.35 22.60
N ASP A 123 2.09 5.63 21.79
CA ASP A 123 0.95 4.73 21.57
C ASP A 123 0.18 4.39 22.86
N THR A 124 0.20 5.30 23.84
CA THR A 124 -0.50 5.17 25.11
C THR A 124 -1.99 5.50 25.02
N LEU A 125 -2.47 5.98 23.87
CA LEU A 125 -3.89 6.17 23.58
C LEU A 125 -4.34 5.31 22.39
N TRP A 126 -5.56 5.54 21.91
CA TRP A 126 -6.10 4.80 20.78
C TRP A 126 -5.13 4.88 19.57
N PRO A 127 -4.81 3.75 18.92
CA PRO A 127 -5.45 2.45 19.06
C PRO A 127 -4.93 1.52 20.17
N TYR A 128 -3.68 1.66 20.62
CA TYR A 128 -2.98 0.60 21.36
C TYR A 128 -2.84 0.84 22.85
N GLY A 129 -3.23 2.01 23.34
CA GLY A 129 -3.26 2.30 24.78
C GLY A 129 -4.04 1.26 25.58
N ARG A 130 -5.16 0.78 25.03
CA ARG A 130 -6.06 -0.22 25.65
C ARG A 130 -6.26 -1.47 24.79
N ARG A 131 -5.41 -1.71 23.81
CA ARG A 131 -5.48 -2.91 22.94
C ARG A 131 -4.07 -3.36 22.60
N ASP A 132 -3.78 -4.63 22.80
CA ASP A 132 -2.52 -5.22 22.37
C ASP A 132 -2.44 -5.30 20.84
N LEU A 133 -1.27 -4.93 20.35
CA LEU A 133 -0.74 -5.28 19.05
C LEU A 133 0.48 -6.19 19.24
N TYR A 134 0.61 -7.17 18.36
CA TYR A 134 1.78 -8.04 18.29
C TYR A 134 2.41 -7.94 16.90
N TYR A 135 3.66 -7.45 16.81
CA TYR A 135 4.41 -7.58 15.56
C TYR A 135 4.78 -9.03 15.27
N ASN A 136 5.21 -9.75 16.30
CA ASN A 136 5.42 -11.20 16.28
C ASN A 136 4.76 -11.83 17.52
N PRO A 137 3.55 -12.41 17.39
CA PRO A 137 2.86 -13.03 18.53
C PRO A 137 3.67 -14.09 19.27
N ASP A 138 4.62 -14.76 18.60
CA ASP A 138 5.38 -15.87 19.17
C ASP A 138 6.46 -15.42 20.17
N THR A 139 6.75 -14.12 20.25
CA THR A 139 7.66 -13.56 21.27
C THR A 139 6.97 -13.37 22.62
N ILE A 140 5.65 -13.50 22.69
CA ILE A 140 4.85 -13.31 23.90
C ILE A 140 4.41 -14.68 24.43
N PRO A 141 4.63 -15.00 25.72
CA PRO A 141 4.13 -16.22 26.33
C PRO A 141 2.62 -16.38 26.11
N GLU A 142 2.18 -17.58 25.71
CA GLU A 142 0.78 -17.83 25.34
C GLU A 142 -0.20 -17.47 26.46
N ALA A 143 0.18 -17.69 27.72
CA ALA A 143 -0.64 -17.38 28.90
C ALA A 143 -0.81 -15.87 29.16
N GLU A 144 0.10 -15.04 28.64
CA GLU A 144 0.11 -13.58 28.83
C GLU A 144 -0.36 -12.85 27.56
N ARG A 145 -0.81 -13.59 26.54
CA ARG A 145 -1.18 -13.06 25.23
C ARG A 145 -2.70 -13.03 25.07
N GLN A 146 -3.23 -11.90 24.66
CA GLN A 146 -4.64 -11.75 24.31
C GLN A 146 -4.98 -12.54 23.03
N PRO A 147 -6.23 -13.04 22.89
CA PRO A 147 -6.70 -13.56 21.62
C PRO A 147 -6.59 -12.49 20.52
N TRP A 148 -6.00 -12.83 19.37
CA TRP A 148 -5.71 -11.86 18.31
C TRP A 148 -6.10 -12.34 16.92
N LYS A 149 -6.27 -11.41 15.96
CA LYS A 149 -6.41 -11.69 14.52
C LYS A 149 -5.77 -10.58 13.68
N ARG A 150 -5.43 -10.92 12.43
CA ARG A 150 -5.02 -9.93 11.40
C ARG A 150 -6.24 -9.30 10.74
N GLN A 151 -6.84 -8.34 11.43
CA GLN A 151 -7.96 -7.54 10.96
C GLN A 151 -7.85 -6.12 11.49
N GLY A 152 -8.43 -5.14 10.78
CA GLY A 152 -8.28 -3.74 11.14
C GLY A 152 -9.15 -3.34 12.32
N ILE A 153 -8.89 -2.16 12.86
CA ILE A 153 -9.60 -1.61 14.03
C ILE A 153 -10.25 -0.26 13.69
N ARG A 154 -11.29 0.09 14.45
CA ARG A 154 -12.04 1.34 14.31
C ARG A 154 -12.27 1.98 15.68
N PRO A 155 -12.22 3.31 15.81
CA PRO A 155 -12.42 4.00 17.08
C PRO A 155 -13.85 3.86 17.63
N THR A 156 -14.81 3.48 16.79
CA THR A 156 -16.23 3.35 17.16
C THR A 156 -16.64 1.94 17.59
N SER A 157 -15.70 0.99 17.70
CA SER A 157 -16.01 -0.39 18.08
C SER A 157 -14.91 -1.03 18.90
N LYS A 158 -15.30 -1.77 19.95
CA LYS A 158 -14.38 -2.61 20.73
C LYS A 158 -13.88 -3.83 19.96
N GLY A 159 -14.60 -4.30 18.94
CA GLY A 159 -14.21 -5.46 18.14
C GLY A 159 -13.38 -5.09 16.91
N LEU A 160 -12.79 -6.11 16.27
CA LEU A 160 -12.12 -5.95 14.99
C LEU A 160 -13.11 -5.64 13.85
N ALA A 161 -12.67 -4.83 12.90
CA ALA A 161 -13.43 -4.47 11.70
C ALA A 161 -13.51 -5.65 10.73
N ARG A 162 -14.69 -5.85 10.13
CA ARG A 162 -14.89 -6.87 9.09
C ARG A 162 -14.05 -6.58 7.83
N ASN A 163 -14.05 -5.31 7.41
CA ASN A 163 -13.33 -4.82 6.23
C ASN A 163 -12.65 -3.47 6.54
N GLY A 164 -11.43 -3.29 6.05
CA GLY A 164 -10.61 -2.09 6.25
C GLY A 164 -10.26 -1.84 7.72
N GLY A 165 -10.12 -0.57 8.09
CA GLY A 165 -9.70 -0.14 9.44
C GLY A 165 -8.21 0.16 9.52
N LEU A 166 -7.77 0.65 10.68
CA LEU A 166 -6.36 0.90 10.94
C LEU A 166 -5.63 -0.44 11.16
N ASN A 167 -4.39 -0.53 10.67
CA ASN A 167 -3.49 -1.68 10.82
C ASN A 167 -4.12 -3.07 10.53
N PRO A 168 -4.78 -3.27 9.38
CA PRO A 168 -5.54 -4.49 9.09
C PRO A 168 -4.69 -5.73 8.83
N THR A 169 -3.41 -5.55 8.54
CA THR A 169 -2.43 -6.62 8.30
C THR A 169 -1.69 -7.06 9.56
N LEU A 170 -1.77 -6.29 10.65
CA LEU A 170 -1.09 -6.56 11.90
C LEU A 170 -1.94 -7.43 12.85
N ALA A 171 -1.31 -8.12 13.80
CA ALA A 171 -1.99 -8.99 14.75
C ALA A 171 -2.56 -8.17 15.93
N ASN A 172 -3.80 -7.73 15.81
CA ASN A 172 -4.48 -6.95 16.84
C ASN A 172 -5.27 -7.88 17.77
N ALA A 173 -5.24 -7.61 19.07
CA ALA A 173 -6.13 -8.26 20.04
C ALA A 173 -7.59 -8.08 19.63
N VAL A 174 -8.41 -9.13 19.79
CA VAL A 174 -9.79 -9.18 19.27
C VAL A 174 -10.68 -8.13 19.91
N GLU A 175 -10.50 -7.86 21.19
CA GLU A 175 -11.28 -6.90 21.97
C GLU A 175 -10.37 -5.82 22.57
N GLU A 176 -10.88 -4.59 22.64
CA GLU A 176 -10.22 -3.46 23.32
C GLU A 176 -10.73 -3.31 24.74
N GLY A 177 -9.79 -2.99 25.63
CA GLY A 177 -9.97 -2.90 27.07
C GLY A 177 -9.87 -4.27 27.75
N GLY A 178 -10.18 -4.27 29.05
CA GLY A 178 -10.01 -5.45 29.89
C GLY A 178 -8.65 -5.45 30.61
N GLU A 179 -8.41 -6.52 31.36
CA GLU A 179 -7.16 -6.72 32.09
C GLU A 179 -6.02 -7.03 31.11
N ARG A 180 -4.82 -6.53 31.42
CA ARG A 180 -3.59 -6.90 30.71
C ARG A 180 -3.65 -6.68 29.19
N ASN A 181 -4.19 -5.53 28.77
CA ASN A 181 -4.45 -5.25 27.36
C ASN A 181 -4.14 -3.78 27.01
N GLY A 182 -3.08 -3.57 26.23
CA GLY A 182 -2.61 -2.29 25.71
C GLY A 182 -1.43 -1.68 26.47
N VAL A 183 -0.77 -0.74 25.80
CA VAL A 183 0.44 -0.03 26.27
C VAL A 183 0.18 0.73 27.57
N MET A 184 -0.88 1.55 27.62
CA MET A 184 -1.21 2.33 28.82
C MET A 184 -1.59 1.42 29.98
N THR A 185 -2.28 0.32 29.71
CA THR A 185 -2.58 -0.68 30.75
C THR A 185 -1.29 -1.27 31.32
N GLY A 186 -0.30 -1.61 30.47
CA GLY A 186 0.99 -2.13 30.92
C GLY A 186 1.77 -1.12 31.77
N LEU A 187 1.77 0.15 31.35
CA LEU A 187 2.38 1.24 32.11
C LEU A 187 1.71 1.41 33.48
N GLU A 188 0.38 1.48 33.53
CA GLU A 188 -0.37 1.70 34.78
C GLU A 188 -0.17 0.55 35.77
N ASP A 189 -0.19 -0.69 35.28
CA ASP A 189 0.05 -1.88 36.11
C ASP A 189 1.48 -1.89 36.68
N ALA A 190 2.48 -1.53 35.88
CA ALA A 190 3.87 -1.45 36.33
C ALA A 190 4.08 -0.32 37.36
N LEU A 191 3.48 0.85 37.14
CA LEU A 191 3.56 1.97 38.09
C LEU A 191 2.81 1.71 39.39
N ALA A 192 1.75 0.89 39.38
CA ALA A 192 1.06 0.47 40.60
C ALA A 192 1.94 -0.40 41.51
N GLU A 193 2.91 -1.11 40.96
CA GLU A 193 3.92 -1.90 41.71
C GLU A 193 5.15 -1.08 42.12
N TYR A 194 5.36 0.10 41.53
CA TYR A 194 6.51 0.95 41.81
C TYR A 194 6.36 1.67 43.18
N PRO A 195 7.33 1.55 44.11
CA PRO A 195 7.14 1.99 45.49
C PRO A 195 7.25 3.50 45.71
N HIS A 196 7.72 4.26 44.72
CA HIS A 196 7.96 5.69 44.83
C HIS A 196 6.92 6.50 44.06
N PRO A 197 6.56 7.70 44.55
CA PRO A 197 5.60 8.55 43.85
C PRO A 197 6.20 9.07 42.54
N VAL A 198 5.35 9.12 41.52
CA VAL A 198 5.68 9.62 40.19
C VAL A 198 4.64 10.65 39.74
N ARG A 199 5.07 11.62 38.94
CA ARG A 199 4.19 12.49 38.17
C ARG A 199 4.00 11.89 36.78
N LYS A 200 2.74 11.65 36.39
CA LYS A 200 2.36 11.18 35.06
C LYS A 200 1.65 12.29 34.30
N ILE A 201 2.09 12.56 33.07
CA ILE A 201 1.47 13.51 32.14
C ILE A 201 1.09 12.77 30.87
N ASP A 202 -0.14 12.98 30.43
CA ASP A 202 -0.66 12.43 29.18
C ASP A 202 -0.87 13.57 28.17
N ILE A 203 -0.20 13.48 27.02
CA ILE A 203 -0.39 14.38 25.89
C ILE A 203 -1.34 13.67 24.90
N PRO A 204 -2.63 14.05 24.82
CA PRO A 204 -3.65 13.22 24.22
C PRO A 204 -3.86 13.47 22.73
N VAL A 205 -2.78 13.53 21.97
CA VAL A 205 -2.79 13.70 20.52
C VAL A 205 -1.89 12.66 19.86
N TYR A 206 -2.08 12.43 18.57
CA TYR A 206 -1.20 11.58 17.76
C TYR A 206 -0.85 10.23 18.41
N PHE A 207 -1.86 9.39 18.66
CA PHE A 207 -1.74 8.08 19.34
C PHE A 207 -1.32 8.12 20.81
N GLY A 208 -1.00 9.29 21.35
CA GLY A 208 -0.67 9.52 22.75
C GLY A 208 0.83 9.49 23.01
N LEU A 209 1.28 10.46 23.82
CA LEU A 209 2.58 10.42 24.48
C LEU A 209 2.33 10.53 25.98
N THR A 210 2.84 9.57 26.75
CA THR A 210 2.82 9.62 28.22
C THR A 210 4.22 9.81 28.75
N ILE A 211 4.36 10.80 29.63
CA ILE A 211 5.61 11.16 30.30
C ILE A 211 5.47 10.77 31.76
N VAL A 212 6.44 10.04 32.29
CA VAL A 212 6.49 9.66 33.71
C VAL A 212 7.81 10.13 34.30
N VAL A 213 7.72 10.86 35.41
CA VAL A 213 8.88 11.38 36.13
C VAL A 213 8.79 11.00 37.60
N ASP A 214 9.88 10.46 38.14
CA ASP A 214 10.02 10.25 39.58
C ASP A 214 9.98 11.58 40.33
N GLU A 215 9.17 11.69 41.39
CA GLU A 215 9.05 12.93 42.16
C GLU A 215 10.39 13.34 42.82
N ARG A 216 11.29 12.39 43.09
CA ARG A 216 12.64 12.70 43.58
C ARG A 216 13.44 13.46 42.54
N THR A 217 13.29 13.09 41.26
CA THR A 217 13.95 13.77 40.13
C THR A 217 13.37 15.17 39.94
N LEU A 218 12.04 15.34 40.00
CA LEU A 218 11.40 16.66 39.92
C LEU A 218 11.82 17.58 41.07
N ALA A 219 11.84 17.06 42.30
CA ALA A 219 12.25 17.84 43.47
C ALA A 219 13.72 18.30 43.39
N ALA A 220 14.58 17.51 42.75
CA ALA A 220 15.99 17.83 42.55
C ALA A 220 16.26 18.72 41.33
N ASN A 221 15.32 18.83 40.39
CA ASN A 221 15.53 19.51 39.11
C ASN A 221 14.38 20.50 38.80
N ALA A 222 14.61 21.76 39.17
CA ALA A 222 13.64 22.85 38.95
C ALA A 222 13.40 23.17 37.48
N GLU A 223 14.41 22.96 36.62
CA GLU A 223 14.27 23.16 35.17
C GLU A 223 13.33 22.12 34.56
N LEU A 224 13.51 20.86 34.93
CA LEU A 224 12.59 19.79 34.52
C LEU A 224 11.17 20.06 35.02
N ALA A 225 11.01 20.45 36.29
CA ALA A 225 9.70 20.80 36.83
C ALA A 225 9.01 21.91 36.02
N ALA A 226 9.75 22.95 35.61
CA ALA A 226 9.23 24.04 34.79
C ALA A 226 8.82 23.57 33.38
N VAL A 227 9.59 22.67 32.74
CA VAL A 227 9.23 22.07 31.44
C VAL A 227 7.94 21.26 31.55
N ILE A 228 7.85 20.42 32.57
CA ILE A 228 6.68 19.59 32.88
C ILE A 228 5.44 20.47 33.16
N ASP A 229 5.58 21.54 33.94
CA ASP A 229 4.50 22.51 34.20
C ASP A 229 4.09 23.26 32.92
N HIS A 230 5.05 23.62 32.05
CA HIS A 230 4.78 24.27 30.77
C HIS A 230 3.94 23.39 29.85
N LEU A 231 4.23 22.09 29.75
CA LEU A 231 3.43 21.15 28.95
C LEU A 231 1.97 21.09 29.39
N GLU A 232 1.69 21.25 30.69
CA GLU A 232 0.33 21.26 31.23
C GLU A 232 -0.33 22.64 31.18
N SER A 233 0.46 23.71 30.98
CA SER A 233 0.01 25.10 30.91
C SER A 233 -0.84 25.37 29.67
N ARG A 234 -1.46 26.56 29.61
CA ARG A 234 -2.24 26.98 28.45
C ARG A 234 -1.36 27.16 27.22
N GLU A 235 -0.17 27.71 27.41
CA GLU A 235 0.82 28.01 26.39
C GLU A 235 1.36 26.72 25.78
N GLY A 236 1.83 25.78 26.60
CA GLY A 236 2.29 24.47 26.10
C GLY A 236 1.18 23.66 25.41
N ARG A 237 -0.06 23.69 25.92
CA ARG A 237 -1.22 23.09 25.22
C ARG A 237 -1.49 23.74 23.87
N TYR A 238 -1.21 25.04 23.71
CA TYR A 238 -1.35 25.73 22.43
C TYR A 238 -0.26 25.29 21.44
N GLU A 239 0.99 25.16 21.88
CA GLU A 239 2.10 24.62 21.07
C GLU A 239 1.81 23.19 20.61
N ILE A 240 1.28 22.34 21.50
CA ILE A 240 0.80 20.99 21.15
C ILE A 240 -0.30 21.05 20.08
N MET A 241 -1.21 22.03 20.15
CA MET A 241 -2.28 22.23 19.17
C MET A 241 -1.73 22.64 17.79
N GLU A 242 -0.72 23.50 17.74
CA GLU A 242 -0.05 23.87 16.49
C GLU A 242 0.69 22.68 15.87
N MET A 243 1.37 21.89 16.72
CA MET A 243 2.05 20.67 16.30
C MET A 243 1.06 19.66 15.71
N ILE A 244 -0.06 19.37 16.37
CA ILE A 244 -1.04 18.40 15.85
C ILE A 244 -1.69 18.88 14.55
N GLU A 245 -1.94 20.18 14.39
CA GLU A 245 -2.47 20.71 13.12
C GLU A 245 -1.45 20.55 11.99
N SER A 246 -0.17 20.81 12.25
CA SER A 246 0.91 20.56 11.28
C SER A 246 1.00 19.08 10.88
N VAL A 247 0.88 18.16 11.85
CA VAL A 247 0.87 16.71 11.59
C VAL A 247 -0.37 16.29 10.79
N ARG A 248 -1.55 16.83 11.14
CA ARG A 248 -2.81 16.57 10.44
C ARG A 248 -2.73 17.01 8.99
N LEU A 249 -2.27 18.23 8.71
CA LEU A 249 -2.11 18.77 7.36
C LEU A 249 -1.13 17.94 6.52
N ARG A 250 0.04 17.60 7.07
CA ARG A 250 1.01 16.73 6.38
C ARG A 250 0.42 15.36 6.05
N SER A 251 -0.31 14.76 6.99
CA SER A 251 -0.98 13.47 6.80
C SER A 251 -2.07 13.56 5.72
N THR A 252 -2.88 14.63 5.71
CA THR A 252 -3.89 14.87 4.67
C THR A 252 -3.26 15.05 3.29
N ILE A 253 -2.16 15.81 3.17
CA ILE A 253 -1.43 15.97 1.91
C ILE A 253 -0.89 14.61 1.42
N ALA A 254 -0.29 13.81 2.30
CA ALA A 254 0.20 12.48 1.95
C ALA A 254 -0.95 11.57 1.48
N GLN A 255 -2.09 11.60 2.16
CA GLN A 255 -3.29 10.85 1.78
C GLN A 255 -3.82 11.28 0.41
N HIS A 256 -3.93 12.58 0.14
CA HIS A 256 -4.37 13.10 -1.16
C HIS A 256 -3.39 12.68 -2.27
N ASN A 257 -2.10 12.84 -2.04
CA ASN A 257 -1.07 12.41 -3.00
C ASN A 257 -1.20 10.91 -3.31
N SER A 258 -1.44 10.06 -2.31
CA SER A 258 -1.65 8.62 -2.52
C SER A 258 -2.95 8.33 -3.26
N HIS A 259 -4.04 9.04 -2.93
CA HIS A 259 -5.34 8.87 -3.56
C HIS A 259 -5.27 9.22 -5.06
N TYR A 260 -4.83 10.43 -5.40
CA TYR A 260 -4.75 10.86 -6.80
C TYR A 260 -3.74 10.03 -7.61
N LYS A 261 -2.56 9.70 -7.05
CA LYS A 261 -1.63 8.77 -7.72
C LYS A 261 -2.26 7.40 -8.00
N THR A 262 -3.09 6.89 -7.09
CA THR A 262 -3.77 5.61 -7.29
C THR A 262 -4.84 5.73 -8.37
N GLN A 263 -5.63 6.81 -8.35
CA GLN A 263 -6.61 7.09 -9.40
C GLN A 263 -5.97 7.23 -10.77
N ASP A 264 -4.86 7.98 -10.89
CA ASP A 264 -4.11 8.12 -12.15
C ASP A 264 -3.60 6.77 -12.66
N ARG A 265 -3.10 5.91 -11.74
CA ARG A 265 -2.64 4.57 -12.10
C ARG A 265 -3.79 3.67 -12.57
N ILE A 266 -4.97 3.77 -11.94
CA ILE A 266 -6.16 3.02 -12.34
C ILE A 266 -6.65 3.50 -13.72
N SER A 267 -6.77 4.81 -13.92
CA SER A 267 -7.12 5.41 -15.21
C SER A 267 -6.15 4.99 -16.32
N LEU A 268 -4.84 5.09 -16.08
CA LEU A 268 -3.83 4.64 -17.04
C LEU A 268 -3.91 3.12 -17.32
N ALA A 269 -4.29 2.31 -16.33
CA ALA A 269 -4.49 0.88 -16.54
C ALA A 269 -5.73 0.59 -17.39
N ALA A 270 -6.83 1.32 -17.18
CA ALA A 270 -8.03 1.25 -18.00
C ALA A 270 -7.73 1.65 -19.46
N ASP A 271 -7.00 2.75 -19.68
CA ASP A 271 -6.61 3.21 -21.02
C ASP A 271 -5.75 2.18 -21.75
N ARG A 272 -4.79 1.57 -21.05
CA ARG A 272 -3.94 0.51 -21.62
C ARG A 272 -4.76 -0.72 -21.99
N TYR A 273 -5.67 -1.13 -21.13
CA TYR A 273 -6.58 -2.25 -21.39
C TYR A 273 -7.49 -1.97 -22.60
N LEU A 274 -8.13 -0.80 -22.66
CA LEU A 274 -8.99 -0.41 -23.77
C LEU A 274 -8.22 -0.22 -25.07
N GLY A 275 -6.99 0.31 -25.01
CA GLY A 275 -6.09 0.41 -26.15
C GLY A 275 -5.69 -0.97 -26.71
N LEU A 276 -5.43 -1.94 -25.84
CA LEU A 276 -5.16 -3.33 -26.22
C LEU A 276 -6.41 -4.00 -26.82
N LEU A 277 -7.57 -3.82 -26.18
CA LEU A 277 -8.84 -4.34 -26.67
C LEU A 277 -9.16 -3.79 -28.06
N ARG A 278 -9.07 -2.47 -28.24
CA ARG A 278 -9.25 -1.79 -29.53
C ARG A 278 -8.31 -2.34 -30.59
N SER A 279 -7.04 -2.54 -30.26
CA SER A 279 -6.04 -3.06 -31.20
C SER A 279 -6.31 -4.52 -31.59
N SER A 280 -6.79 -5.33 -30.64
CA SER A 280 -7.22 -6.72 -30.86
C SER A 280 -8.47 -6.80 -31.73
N LEU A 281 -9.50 -6.00 -31.44
CA LEU A 281 -10.74 -5.95 -32.23
C LEU A 281 -10.50 -5.53 -33.68
N LEU A 282 -9.46 -4.72 -33.92
CA LEU A 282 -9.01 -4.28 -35.25
C LEU A 282 -7.95 -5.20 -35.86
N ASN A 283 -7.62 -6.34 -35.23
CA ASN A 283 -6.60 -7.28 -35.70
C ASN A 283 -5.22 -6.64 -35.99
N ARG A 284 -4.87 -5.53 -35.31
CA ARG A 284 -3.65 -4.75 -35.63
C ARG A 284 -2.35 -5.50 -35.34
N HIS A 285 -2.41 -6.50 -34.46
CA HIS A 285 -1.26 -7.32 -34.08
C HIS A 285 -0.96 -8.44 -35.08
N TYR A 286 -1.88 -8.76 -36.00
CA TYR A 286 -1.76 -9.91 -36.90
C TYR A 286 -2.03 -9.58 -38.37
N LEU A 287 -1.80 -8.33 -38.79
CA LEU A 287 -1.98 -7.89 -40.18
C LEU A 287 -1.15 -8.72 -41.18
N GLU A 288 0.03 -9.18 -40.76
CA GLU A 288 0.86 -10.05 -41.58
C GLU A 288 0.19 -11.41 -41.84
N ASN A 289 -0.50 -11.96 -40.83
CA ASN A 289 -1.22 -13.22 -40.96
C ASN A 289 -2.44 -13.05 -41.86
N GLU A 290 -3.15 -11.93 -41.72
CA GLU A 290 -4.24 -11.59 -42.63
C GLU A 290 -3.75 -11.50 -44.09
N LEU A 291 -2.57 -10.91 -44.30
CA LEU A 291 -1.95 -10.82 -45.62
C LEU A 291 -1.51 -12.18 -46.16
N ARG A 292 -0.95 -13.06 -45.31
CA ARG A 292 -0.63 -14.47 -45.67
C ARG A 292 -1.89 -15.22 -46.11
N MET A 293 -2.96 -15.14 -45.31
CA MET A 293 -4.22 -15.84 -45.60
C MET A 293 -4.87 -15.32 -46.88
N THR A 294 -4.90 -14.00 -47.07
CA THR A 294 -5.42 -13.36 -48.29
C THR A 294 -4.60 -13.76 -49.51
N TYR A 295 -3.28 -13.79 -49.39
CA TYR A 295 -2.37 -14.22 -50.44
C TYR A 295 -2.64 -15.68 -50.83
N LEU A 296 -2.72 -16.59 -49.85
CA LEU A 296 -3.00 -18.01 -50.11
C LEU A 296 -4.37 -18.23 -50.77
N ALA A 297 -5.41 -17.56 -50.26
CA ALA A 297 -6.75 -17.64 -50.83
C ALA A 297 -6.79 -17.17 -52.29
N ASP A 298 -6.10 -16.09 -52.63
CA ASP A 298 -5.98 -15.58 -54.00
C ASP A 298 -5.26 -16.57 -54.93
N ARG A 299 -4.20 -17.22 -54.43
CA ARG A 299 -3.45 -18.24 -55.19
C ARG A 299 -4.30 -19.47 -55.47
N ILE A 300 -5.04 -19.96 -54.48
CA ILE A 300 -5.96 -21.09 -54.63
C ILE A 300 -7.05 -20.75 -55.65
N ALA A 301 -7.70 -19.60 -55.51
CA ALA A 301 -8.80 -19.19 -56.39
C ALA A 301 -8.36 -19.05 -57.87
N LYS A 302 -7.09 -18.67 -58.11
CA LYS A 302 -6.53 -18.48 -59.46
C LYS A 302 -5.73 -19.67 -59.98
N GLY A 303 -5.58 -20.75 -59.20
CA GLY A 303 -4.75 -21.89 -59.56
C GLY A 303 -3.27 -21.55 -59.77
N LEU A 304 -2.75 -20.56 -59.03
CA LEU A 304 -1.36 -20.09 -59.17
C LEU A 304 -0.44 -20.73 -58.13
N ALA A 305 0.82 -20.96 -58.50
CA ALA A 305 1.84 -21.40 -57.56
C ALA A 305 2.10 -20.36 -56.45
N VAL A 306 2.47 -20.86 -55.27
CA VAL A 306 2.78 -20.08 -54.07
C VAL A 306 4.26 -19.68 -54.09
N ASP A 307 4.52 -18.41 -53.79
CA ASP A 307 5.87 -17.89 -53.54
C ASP A 307 6.11 -17.79 -52.03
N GLU A 308 7.08 -18.57 -51.54
CA GLU A 308 7.43 -18.67 -50.13
C GLU A 308 7.87 -17.34 -49.51
N GLN A 309 8.46 -16.42 -50.28
CA GLN A 309 8.90 -15.13 -49.77
C GLN A 309 7.70 -14.30 -49.27
N ASN A 310 6.58 -14.36 -50.00
CA ASN A 310 5.34 -13.69 -49.66
C ASN A 310 4.66 -14.29 -48.41
N LEU A 311 4.98 -15.54 -48.05
CA LEU A 311 4.52 -16.17 -46.81
C LEU A 311 5.45 -15.89 -45.64
N ARG A 312 6.77 -15.93 -45.86
CA ARG A 312 7.76 -15.73 -44.79
C ARG A 312 7.71 -14.32 -44.23
N ASP A 313 7.74 -13.31 -45.09
CA ASP A 313 7.77 -11.89 -44.70
C ASP A 313 6.80 -11.06 -45.57
N PRO A 314 5.48 -11.20 -45.37
CA PRO A 314 4.48 -10.51 -46.16
C PRO A 314 4.59 -8.98 -46.02
N ALA A 315 5.04 -8.47 -44.88
CA ALA A 315 5.24 -7.04 -44.67
C ALA A 315 6.31 -6.46 -45.61
N ARG A 316 7.39 -7.20 -45.85
CA ARG A 316 8.48 -6.78 -46.74
C ARG A 316 8.20 -7.03 -48.22
N TYR A 317 7.60 -8.16 -48.57
CA TYR A 317 7.40 -8.56 -49.98
C TYR A 317 6.05 -8.10 -50.55
N GLN A 318 5.10 -7.70 -49.70
CA GLN A 318 3.81 -7.13 -50.09
C GLN A 318 3.57 -5.76 -49.42
N GLN A 319 4.61 -4.89 -49.43
CA GLN A 319 4.60 -3.60 -48.72
C GLN A 319 3.37 -2.74 -49.00
N ASP A 320 2.96 -2.62 -50.28
CA ASP A 320 1.82 -1.78 -50.66
C ASP A 320 0.52 -2.30 -50.05
N LYS A 321 0.32 -3.62 -50.05
CA LYS A 321 -0.85 -4.26 -49.46
C LYS A 321 -0.83 -4.16 -47.92
N PHE A 322 0.35 -4.32 -47.32
CA PHE A 322 0.52 -4.18 -45.87
C PHE A 322 0.22 -2.75 -45.42
N ARG A 323 0.73 -1.73 -46.14
CA ARG A 323 0.43 -0.32 -45.89
C ARG A 323 -1.05 0.01 -46.10
N ALA A 324 -1.68 -0.58 -47.12
CA ALA A 324 -3.11 -0.43 -47.36
C ALA A 324 -3.93 -1.00 -46.19
N LEU A 325 -3.61 -2.20 -45.69
CA LEU A 325 -4.24 -2.77 -44.51
C LEU A 325 -4.06 -1.90 -43.26
N GLN A 326 -2.85 -1.35 -43.04
CA GLN A 326 -2.61 -0.41 -41.94
C GLN A 326 -3.46 0.86 -42.05
N ALA A 327 -3.57 1.43 -43.25
CA ALA A 327 -4.38 2.62 -43.52
C ALA A 327 -5.88 2.34 -43.34
N GLU A 328 -6.36 1.19 -43.81
CA GLU A 328 -7.72 0.70 -43.58
C GLU A 328 -8.02 0.58 -42.08
N ARG A 329 -7.12 -0.02 -41.28
CA ARG A 329 -7.31 -0.13 -39.83
C ARG A 329 -7.34 1.20 -39.10
N ARG A 330 -6.62 2.22 -39.59
CA ARG A 330 -6.72 3.58 -39.04
C ARG A 330 -8.07 4.23 -39.39
N GLY A 331 -8.65 3.86 -40.53
CA GLY A 331 -9.82 4.51 -41.11
C GLY A 331 -9.46 5.56 -42.18
N ASP A 332 -8.22 5.55 -42.67
CA ASP A 332 -7.73 6.50 -43.69
C ASP A 332 -8.23 6.15 -45.09
N LEU A 333 -8.56 4.87 -45.32
CA LEU A 333 -9.08 4.36 -46.59
C LEU A 333 -10.44 3.72 -46.38
N PRO A 334 -11.41 3.94 -47.29
CA PRO A 334 -12.65 3.19 -47.28
C PRO A 334 -12.36 1.71 -47.55
N VAL A 335 -13.10 0.81 -46.87
CA VAL A 335 -13.02 -0.62 -47.13
C VAL A 335 -13.40 -0.87 -48.60
N PRO A 336 -12.54 -1.47 -49.43
CA PRO A 336 -12.81 -1.60 -50.86
C PRO A 336 -14.06 -2.46 -51.12
N THR A 337 -14.99 -1.93 -51.91
CA THR A 337 -16.16 -2.68 -52.39
C THR A 337 -15.71 -3.82 -53.32
N GLY A 338 -16.08 -5.06 -52.97
CA GLY A 338 -15.70 -6.27 -53.72
C GLY A 338 -14.37 -6.92 -53.33
N SER A 339 -13.69 -6.41 -52.29
CA SER A 339 -12.63 -7.16 -51.59
C SER A 339 -13.21 -8.44 -50.95
N LEU A 340 -12.38 -9.45 -50.65
CA LEU A 340 -12.75 -10.57 -49.75
C LEU A 340 -13.30 -10.08 -48.39
N ALA A 341 -13.13 -8.79 -48.06
CA ALA A 341 -13.83 -8.06 -47.00
C ALA A 341 -15.37 -8.08 -47.12
N GLY A 342 -15.90 -8.07 -48.35
CA GLY A 342 -17.34 -8.17 -48.64
C GLY A 342 -17.85 -9.60 -48.80
N SER A 343 -16.97 -10.61 -48.75
CA SER A 343 -17.31 -12.01 -48.99
C SER A 343 -17.59 -12.81 -47.71
N GLY A 344 -17.69 -12.16 -46.55
CA GLY A 344 -17.97 -12.84 -45.27
C GLY A 344 -16.84 -13.73 -44.75
N SER A 345 -15.59 -13.50 -45.18
CA SER A 345 -14.45 -14.32 -44.76
C SER A 345 -14.19 -14.22 -43.24
N ALA A 346 -13.92 -15.37 -42.60
CA ALA A 346 -13.74 -15.50 -41.15
C ALA A 346 -12.53 -14.74 -40.57
N TRP A 347 -11.61 -14.22 -41.40
CA TRP A 347 -10.34 -13.63 -40.94
C TRP A 347 -10.32 -12.10 -40.85
N PHE A 348 -11.47 -11.44 -41.03
CA PHE A 348 -11.59 -9.97 -40.94
C PHE A 348 -11.68 -9.49 -39.46
N PRO A 349 -11.25 -8.25 -39.13
CA PRO A 349 -11.40 -7.68 -37.79
C PRO A 349 -12.86 -7.67 -37.32
N PHE A 350 -13.02 -7.71 -36.00
CA PHE A 350 -14.31 -7.66 -35.33
C PHE A 350 -14.96 -6.26 -35.37
N ALA A 351 -14.16 -5.20 -35.58
CA ALA A 351 -14.60 -3.82 -35.65
C ALA A 351 -14.16 -3.13 -36.95
N GLY A 352 -14.84 -2.04 -37.31
CA GLY A 352 -14.62 -1.33 -38.58
C GLY A 352 -13.27 -0.63 -38.67
N SER A 353 -13.04 0.43 -37.88
CA SER A 353 -11.79 1.19 -37.90
C SER A 353 -11.42 1.73 -36.54
N ALA A 354 -10.15 2.12 -36.39
CA ALA A 354 -9.70 2.85 -35.22
C ALA A 354 -10.52 4.12 -35.04
N GLN A 355 -10.70 4.95 -36.08
CA GLN A 355 -11.47 6.20 -35.95
C GLN A 355 -12.88 5.97 -35.40
N GLN A 356 -13.59 4.94 -35.88
CA GLN A 356 -14.94 4.61 -35.38
C GLN A 356 -14.93 4.23 -33.90
N LEU A 357 -14.02 3.34 -33.48
CA LEU A 357 -13.89 2.97 -32.08
C LEU A 357 -13.42 4.14 -31.19
N GLY A 358 -12.70 5.10 -31.76
CA GLY A 358 -12.34 6.35 -31.08
C GLY A 358 -13.58 7.18 -30.77
N ARG A 359 -14.43 7.44 -31.75
CA ARG A 359 -15.69 8.17 -31.52
C ARG A 359 -16.61 7.46 -30.52
N LEU A 360 -16.64 6.12 -30.57
CA LEU A 360 -17.39 5.33 -29.59
C LEU A 360 -16.80 5.51 -28.18
N HIS A 361 -15.48 5.48 -28.04
CA HIS A 361 -14.81 5.75 -26.77
C HIS A 361 -15.16 7.14 -26.23
N ASP A 362 -15.01 8.19 -27.03
CA ASP A 362 -15.31 9.57 -26.63
C ASP A 362 -16.78 9.72 -26.18
N ALA A 363 -17.71 9.05 -26.86
CA ALA A 363 -19.13 9.05 -26.48
C ALA A 363 -19.39 8.30 -25.16
N LEU A 364 -18.63 7.24 -24.88
CA LEU A 364 -18.72 6.48 -23.63
C LEU A 364 -18.07 7.23 -22.46
N GLU A 365 -16.96 7.96 -22.69
CA GLU A 365 -16.38 8.87 -21.70
C GLU A 365 -17.35 9.98 -21.34
N LEU A 366 -17.91 10.67 -22.34
CA LEU A 366 -18.92 11.71 -22.11
C LEU A 366 -20.14 11.18 -21.35
N MET A 367 -20.55 9.93 -21.62
CA MET A 367 -21.63 9.27 -20.89
C MET A 367 -21.33 9.13 -19.39
N LEU A 368 -20.09 8.81 -19.03
CA LEU A 368 -19.65 8.75 -17.63
C LEU A 368 -19.55 10.15 -17.02
N GLU A 369 -18.93 11.11 -17.73
CA GLU A 369 -18.75 12.49 -17.27
C GLU A 369 -20.08 13.18 -16.97
N GLU A 370 -21.04 13.07 -17.89
CA GLU A 370 -22.37 13.69 -17.77
C GLU A 370 -23.38 12.82 -16.99
N HIS A 371 -22.95 11.68 -16.45
CA HIS A 371 -23.78 10.77 -15.66
C HIS A 371 -25.08 10.35 -16.39
N VAL A 372 -24.99 10.15 -17.71
CA VAL A 372 -26.15 9.82 -18.55
C VAL A 372 -26.66 8.44 -18.17
N ARG A 373 -27.93 8.32 -17.74
CA ARG A 373 -28.53 7.06 -17.26
C ARG A 373 -28.96 6.14 -18.41
N GLY A 374 -28.98 4.84 -18.16
CA GLY A 374 -29.55 3.82 -19.06
C GLY A 374 -28.54 2.80 -19.59
N ASP A 375 -29.06 1.83 -20.33
CA ASP A 375 -28.28 0.78 -21.00
C ASP A 375 -27.70 1.25 -22.34
N LEU A 376 -26.71 0.52 -22.87
CA LEU A 376 -26.13 0.73 -24.18
C LEU A 376 -26.77 -0.20 -25.21
N VAL A 377 -26.90 0.25 -26.46
CA VAL A 377 -27.40 -0.57 -27.58
C VAL A 377 -26.49 -0.44 -28.79
N ASP A 378 -26.14 -1.58 -29.39
CA ASP A 378 -25.41 -1.69 -30.66
C ASP A 378 -26.37 -2.28 -31.72
N VAL A 379 -26.62 -1.53 -32.80
CA VAL A 379 -27.58 -1.89 -33.86
C VAL A 379 -26.82 -2.09 -35.16
N GLY A 380 -27.03 -3.23 -35.82
CA GLY A 380 -26.22 -3.63 -36.98
C GLY A 380 -24.80 -4.01 -36.54
N ILE A 381 -24.72 -4.94 -35.58
CA ILE A 381 -23.50 -5.31 -34.86
C ILE A 381 -22.40 -5.85 -35.77
N GLY A 382 -22.74 -6.35 -36.96
CA GLY A 382 -21.77 -6.97 -37.87
C GLY A 382 -21.08 -8.15 -37.19
N ARG A 383 -19.79 -8.01 -36.84
CA ARG A 383 -19.02 -9.04 -36.12
C ARG A 383 -18.98 -8.83 -34.60
N GLY A 384 -19.67 -7.82 -34.08
CA GLY A 384 -19.83 -7.59 -32.63
C GLY A 384 -18.73 -6.76 -31.96
N GLY A 385 -17.77 -6.21 -32.70
CA GLY A 385 -16.64 -5.48 -32.11
C GLY A 385 -17.04 -4.25 -31.31
N ASN A 386 -18.08 -3.51 -31.72
CA ASN A 386 -18.55 -2.34 -30.97
C ASN A 386 -19.18 -2.76 -29.62
N ALA A 387 -20.08 -3.75 -29.62
CA ALA A 387 -20.63 -4.32 -28.39
C ALA A 387 -19.55 -4.90 -27.44
N MET A 388 -18.53 -5.60 -27.98
CA MET A 388 -17.39 -6.07 -27.20
C MET A 388 -16.59 -4.92 -26.58
N TYR A 389 -16.36 -3.85 -27.35
CA TYR A 389 -15.68 -2.65 -26.85
C TYR A 389 -16.49 -1.95 -25.75
N MET A 390 -17.80 -1.78 -25.93
CA MET A 390 -18.70 -1.22 -24.90
C MET A 390 -18.64 -2.04 -23.61
N ARG A 391 -18.67 -3.37 -23.69
CA ARG A 391 -18.52 -4.24 -22.51
C ARG A 391 -17.15 -4.12 -21.85
N GLY A 392 -16.09 -4.06 -22.66
CA GLY A 392 -14.74 -3.81 -22.18
C GLY A 392 -14.65 -2.47 -21.44
N PHE A 393 -15.20 -1.41 -22.02
CA PHE A 393 -15.27 -0.08 -21.42
C PHE A 393 -15.97 -0.08 -20.07
N LEU A 394 -17.19 -0.62 -20.00
CA LEU A 394 -17.91 -0.73 -18.72
C LEU A 394 -17.11 -1.51 -17.67
N SER A 395 -16.45 -2.60 -18.07
CA SER A 395 -15.60 -3.36 -17.17
C SER A 395 -14.35 -2.60 -16.71
N ALA A 396 -13.74 -1.79 -17.58
CA ALA A 396 -12.53 -1.01 -17.28
C ALA A 396 -12.79 0.11 -16.28
N HIS A 397 -14.01 0.64 -16.29
CA HIS A 397 -14.48 1.70 -15.39
C HIS A 397 -15.33 1.15 -14.22
N GLU A 398 -15.35 -0.16 -14.00
CA GLU A 398 -16.12 -0.83 -12.93
C GLU A 398 -17.62 -0.46 -12.91
N VAL A 399 -18.22 -0.27 -14.08
CA VAL A 399 -19.64 0.03 -14.24
C VAL A 399 -20.42 -1.27 -14.44
N ASP A 400 -21.05 -1.74 -13.38
CA ASP A 400 -21.73 -3.04 -13.27
C ASP A 400 -23.27 -2.96 -13.36
N ASP A 401 -23.83 -1.76 -13.30
CA ASP A 401 -25.28 -1.50 -13.33
C ASP A 401 -25.88 -1.35 -14.74
N ARG A 402 -25.07 -1.49 -15.80
CA ARG A 402 -25.48 -1.30 -17.20
C ARG A 402 -25.37 -2.55 -18.06
N ARG A 403 -26.34 -2.72 -18.95
CA ARG A 403 -26.36 -3.77 -19.98
C ARG A 403 -25.95 -3.23 -21.33
N VAL A 404 -25.43 -4.11 -22.18
CA VAL A 404 -25.18 -3.85 -23.61
C VAL A 404 -26.12 -4.75 -24.41
N TRP A 405 -27.03 -4.15 -25.16
CA TRP A 405 -27.98 -4.83 -26.03
C TRP A 405 -27.41 -4.91 -27.45
N ALA A 406 -27.36 -6.11 -28.02
CA ALA A 406 -26.92 -6.35 -29.40
C ALA A 406 -28.14 -6.64 -30.28
N VAL A 407 -28.33 -5.85 -31.34
CA VAL A 407 -29.50 -5.94 -32.23
C VAL A 407 -29.04 -6.10 -33.68
N ASP A 408 -29.24 -7.28 -34.26
CA ASP A 408 -28.95 -7.55 -35.68
C ASP A 408 -29.81 -8.72 -36.21
N HIS A 409 -29.75 -8.94 -37.52
CA HIS A 409 -30.29 -10.11 -38.17
C HIS A 409 -29.38 -11.32 -37.91
N PHE A 410 -29.48 -11.88 -36.71
CA PHE A 410 -28.78 -13.12 -36.38
C PHE A 410 -29.25 -14.24 -37.32
N ARG A 411 -28.33 -14.75 -38.14
CA ARG A 411 -28.55 -15.94 -38.97
C ARG A 411 -27.89 -17.11 -38.26
N ALA A 412 -28.66 -18.15 -37.95
CA ALA A 412 -28.08 -19.44 -37.67
C ALA A 412 -27.56 -19.98 -39.01
N GLU A 413 -26.25 -20.14 -39.16
CA GLU A 413 -25.74 -21.04 -40.19
C GLU A 413 -26.30 -22.42 -39.88
N ALA A 414 -26.99 -23.04 -40.85
CA ALA A 414 -27.22 -24.47 -40.76
C ALA A 414 -25.84 -25.11 -40.64
N VAL A 415 -25.66 -25.99 -39.66
CA VAL A 415 -24.47 -26.84 -39.60
C VAL A 415 -24.55 -27.76 -40.83
N GLU A 416 -24.09 -27.28 -41.99
CA GLU A 416 -23.73 -28.18 -43.07
C GLU A 416 -22.60 -29.06 -42.52
N ASP A 417 -22.65 -30.36 -42.79
CA ASP A 417 -21.66 -31.39 -42.41
C ASP A 417 -20.27 -31.15 -43.08
N ALA A 418 -19.81 -29.91 -43.14
CA ALA A 418 -18.53 -29.51 -43.67
C ALA A 418 -17.57 -29.25 -42.51
N ILE A 419 -16.83 -30.32 -42.18
CA ILE A 419 -15.69 -30.39 -41.26
C ILE A 419 -16.11 -30.49 -39.78
N SER A 420 -16.15 -31.75 -39.30
CA SER A 420 -16.08 -32.07 -37.87
C SER A 420 -14.95 -31.27 -37.21
N PRO A 421 -15.14 -30.69 -36.01
CA PRO A 421 -14.10 -29.98 -35.26
C PRO A 421 -13.08 -30.96 -34.65
N ASP A 422 -12.62 -31.91 -35.46
CA ASP A 422 -11.60 -32.87 -35.09
C ASP A 422 -10.23 -32.24 -35.37
N LEU A 423 -9.57 -31.82 -34.29
CA LEU A 423 -8.18 -31.35 -34.30
C LEU A 423 -7.22 -32.35 -34.97
N ASN A 424 -7.59 -33.63 -35.07
CA ASN A 424 -6.78 -34.63 -35.77
C ASN A 424 -6.79 -34.44 -37.30
N GLN A 425 -7.81 -33.83 -37.91
CA GLN A 425 -7.79 -33.51 -39.35
C GLN A 425 -6.72 -32.46 -39.70
N VAL A 426 -6.52 -31.48 -38.81
CA VAL A 426 -5.43 -30.51 -38.95
C VAL A 426 -4.07 -31.21 -38.82
N ARG A 427 -3.95 -32.14 -37.86
CA ARG A 427 -2.72 -32.94 -37.66
C ARG A 427 -2.39 -33.80 -38.89
N GLU A 428 -3.37 -34.54 -39.43
CA GLU A 428 -3.19 -35.39 -40.62
C GLU A 428 -2.84 -34.56 -41.88
N ALA A 429 -3.40 -33.35 -42.02
CA ALA A 429 -3.02 -32.46 -43.11
C ALA A 429 -1.56 -31.99 -43.03
N PHE A 430 -1.02 -31.79 -41.82
CA PHE A 430 0.39 -31.44 -41.60
C PHE A 430 1.34 -32.63 -41.75
N GLU A 431 0.90 -33.86 -41.52
CA GLU A 431 1.68 -35.08 -41.78
C GLU A 431 1.92 -35.32 -43.29
N SER A 432 1.16 -34.67 -44.18
CA SER A 432 1.35 -34.76 -45.64
C SER A 432 2.43 -33.82 -46.21
N PHE A 433 3.12 -33.05 -45.37
CA PHE A 433 4.19 -32.11 -45.74
C PHE A 433 5.61 -32.62 -45.37
N ASP A 434 5.85 -33.93 -45.50
CA ASP A 434 7.19 -34.53 -45.46
C ASP A 434 7.85 -34.61 -46.85
#